data_AF-A0AAW5TQR1-F1
#
_entry.id   AF-A0AAW5TQR1-F1
#
_cell.length_a   1.000
_cell.length_b   1.000
_cell.length_c   1.000
_cell.angle_alpha   90.00
_cell.angle_beta   90.00
_cell.angle_gamma   90.00
#
_symmetry.space_group_name_H-M   'P 1'
#
loop_
_entity.id
_entity.type
_entity.pdbx_description
1 polymer ?
#
loop_
_entity_poly.entity_id
_entity_poly.type
_entity_poly.pdbx_seq_one_letter_code
_entity_poly.pdbx_strand_id
1 'polypeptide(L)'
;SYATDLKASILGVSSERLASHGPVDREVALQMARGVCDVAGADIGMATTGVAGPGPHDGHPAGTVWIAVSTRSGAHLARELHIAGGRSDVR
;
A
#
# COMPACT_ATOMS: atom_id res chain seq x y z
N SER A 1 7.25 8.89 -8.88
CA SER A 1 6.38 10.08 -8.89
C SER A 1 5.14 9.98 -9.81
N TYR A 2 4.62 8.80 -10.19
CA TYR A 2 3.47 8.76 -11.13
C TYR A 2 2.10 8.56 -10.46
N ALA A 3 2.05 8.23 -9.17
CA ALA A 3 0.78 7.83 -8.57
C ALA A 3 0.68 8.07 -7.05
N THR A 4 1.55 8.87 -6.43
CA THR A 4 1.41 9.20 -5.01
C THR A 4 0.25 10.19 -4.82
N ASP A 5 0.24 11.27 -5.60
CA ASP A 5 -0.82 12.29 -5.54
C ASP A 5 -2.17 11.75 -6.00
N LEU A 6 -2.17 10.86 -7.01
CA LEU A 6 -3.38 10.20 -7.50
C LEU A 6 -3.92 9.16 -6.51
N LYS A 7 -3.05 8.43 -5.78
CA LYS A 7 -3.47 7.52 -4.71
C LYS A 7 -4.01 8.29 -3.51
N ALA A 8 -3.40 9.42 -3.17
CA ALA A 8 -3.86 10.28 -2.08
C ALA A 8 -5.26 10.86 -2.37
N SER A 9 -5.48 11.39 -3.58
CA SER A 9 -6.76 12.00 -3.94
C SER A 9 -7.88 11.00 -4.21
N ILE A 10 -7.58 9.84 -4.81
CA ILE A 10 -8.61 8.84 -5.15
C ILE A 10 -8.90 7.92 -3.95
N LEU A 11 -7.87 7.42 -3.27
CA LEU A 11 -8.04 6.41 -2.21
C LEU A 11 -8.06 7.01 -0.80
N GLY A 12 -8.08 8.33 -0.66
CA GLY A 12 -8.14 9.01 0.64
C GLY A 12 -6.93 8.76 1.54
N VAL A 13 -5.76 8.51 0.95
CA VAL A 13 -4.52 8.31 1.71
C VAL A 13 -4.05 9.65 2.28
N SER A 14 -3.72 9.67 3.58
CA SER A 14 -3.24 10.86 4.28
C SER A 14 -1.92 11.37 3.67
N SER A 15 -1.93 12.60 3.18
CA SER A 15 -0.74 13.30 2.68
C SER A 15 0.30 13.49 3.78
N GLU A 16 -0.13 13.80 5.01
CA GLU A 16 0.73 13.92 6.19
C GLU A 16 1.44 12.61 6.51
N ARG A 17 0.72 11.48 6.40
CA ARG A 17 1.31 10.16 6.65
C ARG A 17 2.30 9.77 5.55
N LEU A 18 1.96 10.03 4.28
CA LEU A 18 2.87 9.83 3.16
C LEU A 18 4.15 10.67 3.30
N ALA A 19 4.03 11.91 3.78
CA ALA A 19 5.18 12.78 3.99
C ALA A 19 6.09 12.34 5.16
N SER A 20 5.49 11.80 6.23
CA SER A 20 6.22 11.45 7.46
C SER A 20 6.75 10.00 7.48
N HIS A 21 6.04 9.06 6.87
CA HIS A 21 6.35 7.63 6.91
C HIS A 21 6.62 7.02 5.53
N GLY A 22 6.40 7.79 4.45
CA GLY A 22 6.53 7.28 3.09
C GLY A 22 5.39 6.34 2.68
N PRO A 23 5.41 5.83 1.43
CA PRO A 23 4.36 4.98 0.90
C PRO A 23 4.44 3.53 1.38
N VAL A 24 5.60 3.06 1.87
CA VAL A 24 5.80 1.67 2.33
C VAL A 24 5.49 1.57 3.83
N ASP A 25 4.23 1.85 4.17
CA ASP A 25 3.73 1.91 5.54
C ASP A 25 2.44 1.09 5.69
N ARG A 26 2.26 0.52 6.88
CA ARG A 26 1.10 -0.30 7.22
C ARG A 26 -0.22 0.43 7.02
N GLU A 27 -0.30 1.67 7.50
CA GLU A 27 -1.55 2.41 7.46
C GLU A 27 -1.81 2.97 6.07
N VAL A 28 -0.76 3.37 5.34
CA VAL A 28 -0.90 3.73 3.93
C VAL A 28 -1.55 2.58 3.16
N ALA A 29 -1.12 1.33 3.36
CA ALA A 29 -1.74 0.17 2.76
C ALA A 29 -3.23 0.00 3.17
N LEU A 30 -3.55 0.19 4.46
CA LEU A 30 -4.93 0.11 4.95
C LEU A 30 -5.83 1.22 4.40
N GLN A 31 -5.32 2.45 4.32
CA GLN A 31 -6.02 3.60 3.74
C GLN A 31 -6.30 3.35 2.26
N MET A 32 -5.32 2.85 1.51
CA MET A 32 -5.52 2.44 0.13
C MET A 32 -6.61 1.36 0.01
N ALA A 33 -6.58 0.32 0.84
CA ALA A 33 -7.58 -0.75 0.80
C ALA A 33 -8.99 -0.25 1.16
N ARG A 34 -9.13 0.67 2.11
CA ARG A 34 -10.42 1.32 2.44
C ARG A 34 -10.91 2.20 1.29
N GLY A 35 -10.04 3.02 0.73
CA GLY A 35 -10.38 3.86 -0.42
C GLY A 35 -10.88 3.06 -1.61
N VAL A 36 -10.42 1.82 -1.80
CA VAL A 36 -10.98 0.92 -2.83
C VAL A 36 -12.45 0.58 -2.54
N CYS A 37 -12.81 0.25 -1.29
CA CYS A 37 -14.21 0.01 -0.92
C CYS A 37 -15.09 1.25 -1.22
N ASP A 38 -14.58 2.43 -0.88
CA ASP A 38 -15.32 3.69 -0.96
C ASP A 38 -15.53 4.11 -2.43
N VAL A 39 -14.47 4.05 -3.24
CA VAL A 39 -14.52 4.49 -4.66
C VAL A 39 -15.20 3.47 -5.55
N ALA A 40 -14.94 2.18 -5.36
CA ALA A 40 -15.47 1.13 -6.24
C ALA A 40 -16.84 0.62 -5.78
N GLY A 41 -17.31 1.02 -4.59
CA GLY A 41 -18.52 0.45 -3.99
C GLY A 41 -18.39 -1.05 -3.70
N ALA A 42 -17.16 -1.55 -3.53
CA ALA A 42 -16.90 -2.97 -3.26
C ALA A 42 -17.11 -3.34 -1.78
N ASP A 43 -17.44 -4.61 -1.51
CA ASP A 43 -17.53 -5.14 -0.15
C ASP A 43 -16.15 -5.44 0.46
N ILE A 44 -15.17 -5.72 -0.41
CA ILE A 44 -13.78 -5.99 -0.06
C ILE A 44 -12.86 -5.13 -0.93
N GLY A 45 -11.97 -4.39 -0.29
CA GLY A 45 -10.91 -3.63 -0.92
C GLY A 45 -9.55 -4.21 -0.55
N MET A 46 -8.64 -4.28 -1.53
CA MET A 46 -7.28 -4.77 -1.34
C MET A 46 -6.28 -3.76 -1.87
N ALA A 47 -5.12 -3.69 -1.23
CA ALA A 47 -4.05 -2.81 -1.66
C ALA A 47 -2.68 -3.42 -1.37
N THR A 48 -1.71 -3.06 -2.21
CA THR A 48 -0.29 -3.36 -2.00
C THR A 48 0.56 -2.10 -2.14
N THR A 49 1.61 -2.02 -1.34
CA THR A 49 2.65 -0.98 -1.43
C THR A 49 3.97 -1.57 -0.96
N GLY A 50 5.08 -1.23 -1.62
CA GLY A 50 6.35 -1.88 -1.33
C GLY A 50 7.47 -1.53 -2.29
N VAL A 51 8.65 -2.08 -2.00
CA VAL A 51 9.86 -1.93 -2.81
C VAL A 51 10.11 -3.22 -3.57
N ALA A 52 9.71 -3.24 -4.84
CA ALA A 52 9.95 -4.42 -5.69
C ALA A 52 11.43 -4.64 -6.04
N GLY A 53 12.33 -3.69 -5.77
CA GLY A 53 13.75 -3.78 -6.11
C GLY A 53 14.10 -3.26 -7.52
N PRO A 54 15.36 -3.46 -7.98
CA PRO A 54 16.33 -4.43 -7.44
C PRO A 54 17.13 -3.96 -6.21
N GLY A 55 17.12 -2.66 -5.89
CA GLY A 55 17.78 -2.10 -4.71
C GLY A 55 16.79 -1.63 -3.64
N PRO A 56 17.29 -1.22 -2.46
CA PRO A 56 16.46 -0.59 -1.44
C PRO A 56 15.91 0.76 -1.93
N HIS A 57 14.81 1.21 -1.34
CA HIS A 57 14.21 2.52 -1.60
C HIS A 57 13.57 3.08 -0.33
N ASP A 58 13.76 4.38 -0.09
CA ASP A 58 13.24 5.10 1.09
C ASP A 58 13.49 4.37 2.43
N GLY A 59 14.67 3.76 2.58
CA GLY A 59 15.05 3.01 3.79
C GLY A 59 14.52 1.59 3.89
N HIS A 60 13.72 1.11 2.94
CA HIS A 60 13.21 -0.25 2.91
C HIS A 60 14.03 -1.15 1.97
N PRO A 61 14.38 -2.38 2.40
CA PRO A 61 15.01 -3.37 1.53
C PRO A 61 14.16 -3.72 0.30
N ALA A 62 14.82 -4.13 -0.79
CA ALA A 62 14.11 -4.78 -1.90
C ALA A 62 13.38 -6.03 -1.39
N GLY A 63 12.15 -6.23 -1.84
CA GLY A 63 11.28 -7.32 -1.40
C GLY A 63 10.32 -6.96 -0.28
N THR A 64 10.45 -5.79 0.37
CA THR A 64 9.49 -5.35 1.39
C THR A 64 8.17 -4.94 0.76
N VAL A 65 7.08 -5.62 1.14
CA VAL A 65 5.72 -5.37 0.65
C VAL A 65 4.72 -5.39 1.79
N TRP A 66 3.88 -4.37 1.88
CA TRP A 66 2.64 -4.40 2.65
C TRP A 66 1.49 -4.85 1.77
N ILE A 67 0.74 -5.84 2.25
CA ILE A 67 -0.56 -6.25 1.69
C ILE A 67 -1.64 -5.93 2.71
N ALA A 68 -2.69 -5.24 2.27
CA ALA A 68 -3.81 -4.85 3.09
C ALA A 68 -5.15 -5.28 2.50
N VAL A 69 -6.09 -5.62 3.38
CA VAL A 69 -7.48 -5.93 3.07
C VAL A 69 -8.37 -5.12 4.00
N SER A 70 -9.42 -4.55 3.43
CA SER A 70 -10.48 -3.84 4.14
C SER A 70 -11.82 -4.34 3.67
N THR A 71 -12.79 -4.35 4.57
CA THR A 71 -14.17 -4.73 4.26
C THR A 71 -15.11 -3.59 4.60
N ARG A 72 -16.25 -3.51 3.91
CA ARG A 72 -17.29 -2.52 4.21
C ARG A 72 -17.87 -2.66 5.63
N SER A 73 -17.82 -3.85 6.21
CA SER A 73 -18.24 -4.11 7.59
C SER A 73 -17.24 -3.61 8.65
N GLY A 74 -16.11 -3.01 8.25
CA GLY A 74 -15.13 -2.39 9.13
C GLY A 74 -13.99 -3.31 9.58
N ALA A 75 -13.89 -4.54 9.04
CA ALA A 75 -12.74 -5.39 9.29
C ALA A 75 -11.55 -4.97 8.41
N HIS A 76 -10.38 -4.83 9.04
CA HIS A 76 -9.15 -4.35 8.40
C HIS A 76 -7.96 -5.22 8.80
N LEU A 77 -7.15 -5.63 7.83
CA LEU A 77 -5.93 -6.40 8.07
C LEU A 77 -4.81 -5.89 7.17
N ALA A 78 -3.60 -5.81 7.71
CA ALA A 78 -2.39 -5.57 6.93
C ALA A 78 -1.26 -6.50 7.41
N ARG A 79 -0.45 -6.96 6.46
CA ARG A 79 0.71 -7.82 6.69
C ARG A 79 1.90 -7.31 5.88
N GLU A 80 3.06 -7.27 6.54
CA GLU A 80 4.34 -7.05 5.88
C GLU A 80 4.88 -8.41 5.42
N LEU A 81 5.43 -8.42 4.21
CA LEU A 81 6.11 -9.55 3.59
C LEU A 81 7.50 -9.13 3.13
N HIS A 82 8.42 -10.09 3.15
CA HIS A 82 9.73 -9.98 2.54
C HIS A 82 9.86 -11.05 1.47
N ILE A 83 9.70 -10.64 0.22
CA ILE A 83 9.69 -11.53 -0.94
C ILE A 83 11.09 -11.56 -1.55
N ALA A 84 11.67 -12.75 -1.63
CA ALA A 84 12.96 -12.96 -2.28
C ALA A 84 12.82 -12.99 -3.80
N GLY A 85 13.90 -12.64 -4.50
CA GLY A 85 13.96 -12.68 -5.96
C GLY A 85 14.10 -11.31 -6.61
N GLY A 86 13.91 -11.27 -7.92
CA GLY A 86 13.95 -10.06 -8.72
C GLY A 86 12.63 -9.29 -8.68
N ARG A 87 12.62 -8.11 -9.32
CA ARG A 87 11.43 -7.25 -9.41
C ARG A 87 10.19 -7.94 -9.98
N SER A 88 10.37 -8.92 -10.86
CA SER A 88 9.29 -9.75 -11.41
C SER A 88 8.70 -10.73 -10.40
N ASP A 89 9.50 -11.22 -9.46
CA ASP A 89 9.07 -12.20 -8.47
C ASP A 89 8.31 -11.52 -7.31
N VAL A 90 8.67 -10.26 -7.02
CA VAL A 90 8.02 -9.44 -5.99
C VAL A 90 6.66 -8.87 -6.45
N ARG A 91 6.39 -8.81 -7.76
CA ARG A 91 5.18 -8.20 -8.35
C ARG A 91 4.11 -9.23 -8.66
#